data_AF-A0A7V3KMK4-F1
#
_entry.id   AF-A0A7V3KMK4-F1
#
_cell.length_a   1.000
_cell.length_b   1.000
_cell.length_c   1.000
_cell.angle_alpha   90.00
_cell.angle_beta   90.00
_cell.angle_gamma   90.00
#
_symmetry.space_group_name_H-M   'P 1'
#
loop_
_entity.id
_entity.type
_entity.pdbx_description
1 polymer ?
#
loop_
_entity_poly.entity_id
_entity_poly.type
_entity_poly.pdbx_seq_one_letter_code
_entity_poly.pdbx_strand_id
1 'polypeptide(L)'
;MRARKIDDSKLLALLKEGKLQKDIAREFKVSEPAITKRLRKLFPEKYQMPDEFKNLTVREKKFVLAKAQGKSNADAVIDAGYNVVDRRSAKSLGTRLMAKEEVRISIDAALNQVGLTRLYRAQKLRQFVDSIDPVIGLKALDMSMKAGGDYESNSSESKKPIIYISAQKLAILDEAQRLIEEYEKSQQIKPKEIRAAQDIDEAQELNPKTSMTQ
;
A
#
# COMPACT_ATOMS: atom_id res chain seq x y z
N MET A 1 -14.25 -3.20 -45.13
CA MET A 1 -13.76 -2.30 -44.06
C MET A 1 -13.55 -0.91 -44.65
N ARG A 2 -14.02 0.17 -44.03
CA ARG A 2 -13.79 1.54 -44.54
C ARG A 2 -12.31 1.89 -44.39
N ALA A 3 -11.68 2.40 -45.46
CA ALA A 3 -10.31 2.92 -45.40
C ALA A 3 -10.21 4.01 -44.32
N ARG A 4 -9.18 3.94 -43.48
CA ARG A 4 -8.94 4.93 -42.43
C ARG A 4 -8.45 6.22 -43.10
N LYS A 5 -9.00 7.37 -42.71
CA LYS A 5 -8.60 8.69 -43.23
C LYS A 5 -7.23 9.16 -42.73
N ILE A 6 -6.71 8.54 -41.67
CA ILE A 6 -5.43 8.91 -41.05
C ILE A 6 -4.50 7.70 -41.20
N ASP A 7 -3.37 7.92 -41.85
CA ASP A 7 -2.27 6.96 -41.92
C ASP A 7 -1.39 7.11 -40.68
N ASP A 8 -1.27 6.01 -39.91
CA ASP A 8 -0.54 6.00 -38.65
C ASP A 8 0.97 6.19 -38.87
N SER A 9 1.50 5.66 -39.97
CA SER A 9 2.93 5.71 -40.29
C SER A 9 3.37 7.15 -40.51
N LYS A 10 2.59 7.88 -41.33
CA LYS A 10 2.83 9.29 -41.62
C LYS A 10 2.57 10.18 -40.40
N LEU A 11 1.54 9.89 -39.60
CA LEU A 11 1.27 10.59 -38.35
C LEU A 11 2.45 10.49 -37.37
N LEU A 12 3.04 9.31 -37.23
CA LEU A 12 4.19 9.08 -36.36
C LEU A 12 5.45 9.78 -36.87
N ALA A 13 5.66 9.84 -38.19
CA ALA A 13 6.77 10.59 -38.78
C ALA A 13 6.67 12.10 -38.47
N LEU A 14 5.49 12.70 -38.69
CA LEU A 14 5.26 14.13 -38.41
C LEU A 14 5.39 14.47 -36.92
N LEU A 15 5.04 13.53 -36.04
CA LEU A 15 5.23 13.71 -34.60
C LEU A 15 6.71 13.65 -34.21
N LYS A 16 7.51 12.79 -34.85
CA LYS A 16 8.98 12.73 -34.65
C LYS A 16 9.69 13.98 -35.17
N GLU A 17 9.18 14.58 -36.24
CA GLU A 17 9.62 15.89 -36.75
C GLU A 17 9.29 17.05 -35.79
N GLY A 18 8.48 16.82 -34.76
CA GLY A 18 8.12 17.83 -33.76
C GLY A 18 7.03 18.81 -34.22
N LYS A 19 6.27 18.49 -35.28
CA LYS A 19 5.17 19.35 -35.74
C LYS A 19 4.04 19.43 -34.71
N LEU A 20 3.40 20.58 -34.62
CA LEU A 20 2.24 20.80 -33.76
C LEU A 20 1.04 19.98 -34.25
N GLN A 21 0.21 19.48 -33.33
CA GLN A 21 -0.98 18.67 -33.65
C GLN A 21 -1.96 19.38 -34.59
N LYS A 22 -2.03 20.72 -34.51
CA LYS A 22 -2.85 21.57 -35.40
C LYS A 22 -2.42 21.49 -36.85
N ASP A 23 -1.11 21.48 -37.11
CA ASP A 23 -0.57 21.44 -38.48
C ASP A 23 -0.70 20.04 -39.07
N ILE A 24 -0.51 19.01 -38.24
CA ILE A 24 -0.79 17.62 -38.62
C ILE A 24 -2.25 17.46 -39.02
N ALA A 25 -3.19 18.03 -38.26
CA ALA A 25 -4.62 17.98 -38.59
C ALA A 25 -4.94 18.63 -39.94
N ARG A 26 -4.30 19.76 -40.25
CA ARG A 26 -4.40 20.44 -41.56
C ARG A 26 -3.88 19.56 -42.70
N GLU A 27 -2.73 18.91 -42.50
CA GLU A 27 -2.12 18.05 -43.52
C GLU A 27 -3.00 16.83 -43.86
N PHE A 28 -3.63 16.21 -42.85
CA PHE A 28 -4.57 15.11 -43.05
C PHE A 28 -6.01 15.56 -43.40
N LYS A 29 -6.27 16.87 -43.45
CA LYS A 29 -7.61 17.47 -43.66
C LYS A 29 -8.66 16.90 -42.68
N VAL A 30 -8.28 16.75 -41.41
CA VAL A 30 -9.16 16.28 -40.32
C VAL A 30 -9.20 17.30 -39.19
N SER A 31 -10.14 17.15 -38.26
CA SER A 31 -10.20 18.00 -37.08
C SER A 31 -9.10 17.66 -36.07
N GLU A 32 -8.61 18.65 -35.33
CA GLU A 32 -7.60 18.48 -34.26
C GLU A 32 -7.99 17.38 -33.25
N PRO A 33 -9.26 17.30 -32.76
CA PRO A 33 -9.67 16.21 -31.86
C PRO A 33 -9.57 14.82 -32.48
N ALA A 34 -9.65 14.68 -33.81
CA ALA A 34 -9.48 13.38 -34.47
C ALA A 34 -8.03 12.89 -34.37
N ILE A 35 -7.05 13.79 -34.54
CA ILE A 35 -5.63 13.51 -34.33
C ILE A 35 -5.38 13.16 -32.87
N THR A 36 -5.86 13.96 -31.91
CA THR A 36 -5.66 13.68 -30.48
C THR A 36 -6.27 12.33 -30.07
N LYS A 37 -7.48 12.01 -30.53
CA LYS A 37 -8.10 10.69 -30.31
C LYS A 37 -7.28 9.57 -30.92
N ARG A 38 -6.67 9.80 -32.09
CA ARG A 38 -5.83 8.81 -32.76
C ARG A 38 -4.53 8.58 -32.00
N LEU A 39 -3.85 9.65 -31.56
CA LEU A 39 -2.65 9.58 -30.72
C LEU A 39 -2.92 8.84 -29.40
N ARG A 40 -4.07 9.09 -28.76
CA ARG A 40 -4.48 8.34 -27.56
C ARG A 40 -4.64 6.84 -27.79
N LYS A 41 -5.05 6.43 -28.99
CA LYS A 41 -5.15 5.01 -29.37
C LYS A 41 -3.80 4.39 -29.72
N LEU A 42 -2.89 5.18 -30.32
CA LEU A 42 -1.55 4.70 -30.70
C LEU A 42 -0.60 4.61 -29.51
N PHE A 43 -0.78 5.48 -28.51
CA PHE A 43 0.03 5.50 -27.30
C PHE A 43 -0.82 5.29 -26.04
N PRO A 44 -1.49 4.13 -25.89
CA PRO A 44 -2.36 3.88 -24.75
C PRO A 44 -1.61 4.07 -23.42
N GLU A 45 -0.36 3.63 -23.35
CA GLU A 45 0.52 3.73 -22.17
C GLU A 45 0.71 5.16 -21.66
N LYS A 46 0.68 6.17 -22.55
CA LYS A 46 0.87 7.58 -22.16
C LYS A 46 -0.40 8.24 -21.61
N TYR A 47 -1.56 7.68 -21.92
CA TYR A 47 -2.85 8.32 -21.63
C TYR A 47 -3.78 7.49 -20.74
N GLN A 48 -3.48 6.20 -20.55
CA GLN A 48 -4.17 5.37 -19.59
C GLN A 48 -3.70 5.75 -18.19
N MET A 49 -4.65 5.99 -17.29
CA MET A 49 -4.30 6.10 -15.88
C MET A 49 -3.77 4.74 -15.39
N PRO A 50 -2.79 4.72 -14.49
CA PRO A 50 -2.29 3.47 -13.91
C PRO A 50 -3.44 2.67 -13.28
N ASP A 51 -3.36 1.34 -13.35
CA ASP A 51 -4.42 0.45 -12.87
C ASP A 51 -4.71 0.64 -11.37
N GLU A 52 -3.70 1.06 -10.62
CA GLU A 52 -3.74 1.36 -9.20
C GLU A 52 -4.75 2.47 -8.89
N PHE A 53 -5.03 3.37 -9.85
CA PHE A 53 -6.03 4.42 -9.70
C PHE A 53 -7.47 3.89 -9.67
N LYS A 54 -7.74 2.63 -10.03
CA LYS A 54 -9.11 2.09 -10.07
C LYS A 54 -9.77 2.07 -8.69
N ASN A 55 -9.00 1.78 -7.64
CA ASN A 55 -9.51 1.64 -6.28
C ASN A 55 -9.70 2.96 -5.55
N LEU A 56 -9.08 4.05 -6.01
CA LEU A 56 -9.14 5.34 -5.33
C LEU A 56 -10.43 6.11 -5.61
N THR A 57 -10.85 6.91 -4.63
CA THR A 57 -11.92 7.88 -4.81
C THR A 57 -11.51 9.01 -5.75
N VAL A 58 -12.48 9.71 -6.34
CA VAL A 58 -12.21 10.83 -7.28
C VAL A 58 -11.32 11.91 -6.65
N ARG A 59 -11.51 12.21 -5.36
CA ARG A 59 -10.70 13.20 -4.63
C ARG A 59 -9.29 12.69 -4.38
N GLU A 60 -9.13 11.42 -4.01
CA GLU A 60 -7.80 10.83 -3.82
C GLU A 60 -7.00 10.78 -5.13
N LYS A 61 -7.64 10.49 -6.27
CA LYS A 61 -6.98 10.57 -7.59
C LYS A 61 -6.44 11.97 -7.87
N LYS A 62 -7.24 13.01 -7.59
CA LYS A 62 -6.79 14.40 -7.73
C LYS A 62 -5.63 14.72 -6.78
N PHE A 63 -5.70 14.24 -5.54
CA PHE A 63 -4.62 14.39 -4.57
C PHE A 63 -3.32 13.73 -5.06
N VAL A 64 -3.38 12.49 -5.53
CA VAL A 64 -2.24 11.75 -6.10
C VAL A 64 -1.63 12.52 -7.28
N LEU A 65 -2.45 13.01 -8.21
CA LEU A 65 -1.96 13.80 -9.36
C LEU A 65 -1.29 15.11 -8.91
N ALA A 66 -1.88 15.83 -7.95
CA ALA A 66 -1.29 17.05 -7.39
C ALA A 66 0.05 16.76 -6.67
N LYS A 67 0.15 15.62 -5.96
CA LYS A 67 1.39 15.16 -5.33
C LYS A 67 2.46 14.81 -6.37
N ALA A 68 2.09 14.12 -7.45
CA ALA A 68 3.02 13.79 -8.55
C ALA A 68 3.55 15.07 -9.25
N GLN A 69 2.77 16.16 -9.26
CA GLN A 69 3.20 17.47 -9.73
C GLN A 69 4.14 18.22 -8.76
N GLY A 70 4.46 17.64 -7.60
CA GLY A 70 5.35 18.24 -6.60
C GLY A 70 4.67 19.20 -5.61
N LYS A 71 3.34 19.23 -5.54
CA LYS A 71 2.63 20.11 -4.58
C LYS A 71 2.80 19.64 -3.14
N SER A 72 2.75 20.59 -2.21
CA SER A 72 2.78 20.30 -0.77
C SER A 72 1.53 19.50 -0.35
N ASN A 73 1.58 18.80 0.79
CA ASN A 73 0.43 18.01 1.25
C ASN A 73 -0.82 18.88 1.47
N ALA A 74 -0.65 20.09 1.99
CA ALA A 74 -1.78 20.99 2.22
C ALA A 74 -2.38 21.49 0.89
N ASP A 75 -1.54 21.92 -0.05
CA ASP A 75 -2.00 22.44 -1.35
C ASP A 75 -2.65 21.33 -2.18
N ALA A 76 -2.08 20.11 -2.16
CA ALA A 76 -2.66 18.96 -2.85
C ALA A 76 -4.06 18.57 -2.32
N VAL A 77 -4.29 18.70 -1.01
CA VAL A 77 -5.61 18.48 -0.40
C VAL A 77 -6.62 19.55 -0.81
N ILE A 78 -6.19 20.82 -0.82
CA ILE A 78 -7.03 21.95 -1.24
C ILE A 78 -7.42 21.79 -2.72
N ASP A 79 -6.45 21.51 -3.59
CA ASP A 79 -6.69 21.32 -5.03
C ASP A 79 -7.56 20.10 -5.34
N ALA A 80 -7.47 19.06 -4.52
CA ALA A 80 -8.34 17.89 -4.64
C ALA A 80 -9.79 18.18 -4.26
N GLY A 81 -10.07 19.34 -3.65
CA GLY A 81 -11.42 19.78 -3.28
C GLY A 81 -11.94 19.12 -2.00
N TYR A 82 -11.05 18.83 -1.05
CA TYR A 82 -11.49 18.44 0.30
C TYR A 82 -11.98 19.66 1.06
N ASN A 83 -13.04 19.47 1.85
CA ASN A 83 -13.54 20.52 2.74
C ASN A 83 -12.60 20.66 3.93
N VAL A 84 -11.74 21.68 3.91
CA VAL A 84 -10.80 22.01 4.98
C VAL A 84 -10.99 23.47 5.35
N VAL A 85 -11.20 23.73 6.64
CA VAL A 85 -11.38 25.10 7.16
C VAL A 85 -10.04 25.85 7.16
N ASP A 86 -8.99 25.16 7.64
CA ASP A 86 -7.66 25.75 7.81
C ASP A 86 -6.57 24.96 7.08
N ARG A 87 -5.47 25.66 6.75
CA ARG A 87 -4.26 25.06 6.17
C ARG A 87 -3.62 24.01 7.08
N ARG A 88 -3.75 24.16 8.41
CA ARG A 88 -3.27 23.16 9.39
C ARG A 88 -4.07 21.85 9.28
N SER A 89 -5.39 21.95 9.17
CA SER A 89 -6.29 20.82 8.94
C SER A 89 -5.99 20.12 7.62
N ALA A 90 -5.71 20.90 6.56
CA ALA A 90 -5.27 20.37 5.27
C ALA A 90 -3.96 19.59 5.36
N LYS A 91 -2.96 20.11 6.10
CA LYS A 91 -1.68 19.42 6.32
C LYS A 91 -1.88 18.08 7.05
N SER A 92 -2.66 18.06 8.14
CA SER A 92 -2.99 16.83 8.89
C SER A 92 -3.72 15.80 8.03
N LEU A 93 -4.73 16.24 7.26
CA LEU A 93 -5.44 15.37 6.33
C LEU A 93 -4.51 14.81 5.25
N GLY A 94 -3.64 15.64 4.69
CA GLY A 94 -2.66 15.22 3.69
C GLY A 94 -1.67 14.19 4.24
N THR A 95 -1.21 14.34 5.48
CA THR A 95 -0.38 13.32 6.15
C THR A 95 -1.12 12.00 6.33
N ARG A 96 -2.40 12.03 6.74
CA ARG A 96 -3.24 10.82 6.83
C ARG A 96 -3.46 10.14 5.49
N LEU A 97 -3.66 10.92 4.42
CA LEU A 97 -3.78 10.38 3.06
C LEU A 97 -2.46 9.73 2.59
N MET A 98 -1.32 10.35 2.88
CA MET A 98 0.00 9.77 2.58
C MET A 98 0.31 8.50 3.38
N ALA A 99 -0.33 8.30 4.52
CA ALA A 99 -0.19 7.07 5.31
C ALA A 99 -0.96 5.88 4.70
N LYS A 100 -1.92 6.13 3.79
CA LYS A 100 -2.62 5.07 3.08
C LYS A 100 -1.72 4.46 2.01
N GLU A 101 -1.56 3.15 2.04
CA GLU A 101 -0.68 2.43 1.12
C GLU A 101 -1.13 2.56 -0.33
N GLU A 102 -2.43 2.48 -0.60
CA GLU A 102 -3.00 2.63 -1.96
C GLU A 102 -2.64 3.98 -2.61
N VAL A 103 -2.63 5.05 -1.81
CA VAL A 103 -2.27 6.40 -2.26
C VAL A 103 -0.78 6.45 -2.60
N ARG A 104 0.07 5.86 -1.75
CA ARG A 104 1.53 5.82 -1.99
C ARG A 104 1.87 5.04 -3.26
N ILE A 105 1.32 3.84 -3.40
CA ILE A 105 1.49 2.99 -4.58
C ILE A 105 1.05 3.75 -5.84
N SER A 106 -0.09 4.45 -5.79
CA SER A 106 -0.60 5.21 -6.93
C SER A 106 0.27 6.43 -7.28
N ILE A 107 0.88 7.09 -6.28
CA ILE A 107 1.86 8.16 -6.52
C ILE A 107 3.09 7.59 -7.23
N ASP A 108 3.62 6.46 -6.75
CA ASP A 108 4.79 5.82 -7.36
C ASP A 108 4.48 5.36 -8.81
N ALA A 109 3.31 4.77 -9.04
CA ALA A 109 2.85 4.40 -10.39
C ALA A 109 2.74 5.61 -11.32
N ALA A 110 2.17 6.72 -10.84
CA ALA A 110 2.07 7.97 -11.60
C ALA A 110 3.45 8.56 -11.94
N LEU A 111 4.40 8.50 -11.02
CA LEU A 111 5.78 8.96 -11.27
C LEU A 111 6.52 8.05 -12.25
N ASN A 112 6.34 6.73 -12.12
CA ASN A 112 6.92 5.75 -13.04
C ASN A 112 6.42 5.95 -14.47
N GLN A 113 5.15 6.29 -14.66
CA GLN A 113 4.58 6.55 -15.98
C GLN A 113 5.27 7.71 -16.72
N VAL A 114 5.76 8.72 -15.99
CA VAL A 114 6.51 9.85 -16.56
C VAL A 114 8.02 9.54 -16.67
N GLY A 115 8.44 8.34 -16.28
CA GLY A 115 9.85 7.93 -16.27
C GLY A 115 10.62 8.41 -15.04
N LEU A 116 9.96 9.02 -14.06
CA LEU A 116 10.55 9.41 -12.77
C LEU A 116 10.63 8.21 -11.82
N THR A 117 11.26 7.13 -12.27
CA THR A 117 11.40 5.91 -11.47
C THR A 117 12.32 6.10 -10.28
N ARG A 118 12.22 5.22 -9.26
CA ARG A 118 13.13 5.24 -8.10
C ARG A 118 14.60 5.20 -8.51
N LEU A 119 14.93 4.37 -9.51
CA LEU A 119 16.28 4.27 -10.05
C LEU A 119 16.73 5.56 -10.73
N TYR A 120 15.89 6.16 -11.58
CA TYR A 120 16.21 7.43 -12.22
C TYR A 120 16.44 8.54 -11.19
N ARG A 121 15.60 8.63 -10.15
CA ARG A 121 15.75 9.59 -9.05
C ARG A 121 17.07 9.37 -8.30
N ALA A 122 17.43 8.12 -7.99
CA ALA A 122 18.70 7.79 -7.35
C ALA A 122 19.92 8.12 -8.22
N GLN A 123 19.86 7.82 -9.52
CA GLN A 123 20.91 8.18 -10.48
C GLN A 123 21.09 9.69 -10.60
N LYS A 124 19.98 10.44 -10.66
CA LYS A 124 20.02 11.91 -10.65
C LYS A 124 20.58 12.46 -9.35
N LEU A 125 20.21 11.88 -8.21
CA LEU A 125 20.77 12.27 -6.92
C LEU A 125 22.30 12.07 -6.88
N ARG A 126 22.78 10.91 -7.36
CA ARG A 126 24.22 10.64 -7.49
C ARG A 126 24.95 11.70 -8.33
N GLN A 127 24.37 12.11 -9.46
CA GLN A 127 24.95 13.17 -10.30
C GLN A 127 25.11 14.50 -9.54
N PHE A 128 24.21 14.80 -8.60
CA PHE A 128 24.29 16.02 -7.79
C PHE A 128 25.21 15.91 -6.58
N VAL A 129 25.43 14.71 -6.05
CA VAL A 129 26.44 14.48 -4.99
C VAL A 129 27.83 14.83 -5.50
N ASP A 130 28.15 14.48 -6.75
CA ASP A 130 29.43 14.77 -7.41
C ASP A 130 29.45 16.17 -8.08
N SER A 131 28.55 17.09 -7.70
CA SER A 131 28.49 18.42 -8.30
C SER A 131 29.64 19.33 -7.84
N ILE A 132 30.08 20.23 -8.72
CA ILE A 132 31.17 21.17 -8.45
C ILE A 132 30.77 22.16 -7.34
N ASP A 133 29.49 22.53 -7.27
CA ASP A 133 28.98 23.42 -6.23
C ASP A 133 28.79 22.64 -4.91
N PRO A 134 29.59 22.95 -3.87
CA PRO A 134 29.52 22.23 -2.60
C PRO A 134 28.15 22.35 -1.91
N VAL A 135 27.38 23.41 -2.15
CA VAL A 135 26.05 23.59 -1.54
C VAL A 135 25.05 22.59 -2.12
N ILE A 136 25.14 22.32 -3.43
CA ILE A 136 24.29 21.34 -4.11
C ILE A 136 24.71 19.93 -3.68
N GLY A 137 26.02 19.64 -3.65
CA GLY A 137 26.56 18.37 -3.18
C GLY A 137 26.12 18.03 -1.75
N LEU A 138 26.22 19.00 -0.82
CA LEU A 138 25.81 18.81 0.57
C LEU A 138 24.30 18.55 0.70
N LYS A 139 23.46 19.27 -0.05
CA LYS A 139 22.01 19.04 -0.08
C LYS A 139 21.65 17.68 -0.68
N ALA A 140 22.32 17.28 -1.75
CA ALA A 140 22.11 15.97 -2.38
C ALA A 140 22.50 14.85 -1.41
N LEU A 141 23.61 15.01 -0.70
CA LEU A 141 24.06 14.07 0.33
C LEU A 141 23.04 13.96 1.47
N ASP A 142 22.56 15.09 2.00
CA ASP A 142 21.51 15.14 3.03
C ASP A 142 20.22 14.42 2.57
N MET A 143 19.77 14.68 1.33
CA MET A 143 18.62 13.99 0.75
C MET A 143 18.87 12.49 0.57
N SER A 144 20.10 12.08 0.26
CA SER A 144 20.46 10.66 0.11
C SER A 144 20.40 9.91 1.43
N MET A 145 20.89 10.51 2.52
CA MET A 145 20.81 9.97 3.88
C MET A 145 19.35 9.85 4.34
N LYS A 146 18.52 10.86 4.04
CA LYS A 146 17.06 10.81 4.32
C LYS A 146 16.37 9.69 3.56
N ALA A 147 16.79 9.42 2.33
CA ALA A 147 16.23 8.33 1.53
C ALA A 147 16.72 6.95 2.00
N GLY A 148 17.94 6.85 2.53
CA GLY A 148 18.50 5.64 3.14
C GLY A 148 17.90 5.31 4.50
N GLY A 149 17.36 6.31 5.20
CA GLY A 149 16.87 6.16 6.57
C GLY A 149 17.95 6.30 7.63
N ASP A 150 19.13 6.81 7.26
CA ASP A 150 20.28 7.02 8.18
C ASP A 150 20.01 8.14 9.19
N TYR A 151 19.02 8.99 8.91
CA TYR A 151 18.48 9.89 9.91
C TYR A 151 17.62 9.09 10.89
N GLU A 152 18.14 8.86 12.10
CA GLU A 152 17.31 8.52 13.24
C GLU A 152 16.17 9.54 13.32
N SER A 153 14.93 9.07 13.18
CA SER A 153 13.78 9.93 13.32
C SER A 153 13.76 10.43 14.75
N ASN A 154 14.28 11.63 15.00
CA ASN A 154 14.12 12.34 16.27
C ASN A 154 12.64 12.69 16.56
N SER A 155 11.68 12.17 15.79
CA SER A 155 10.29 12.13 16.23
C SER A 155 10.20 11.20 17.43
N SER A 156 10.03 11.81 18.58
CA SER A 156 9.71 11.21 19.88
C SER A 156 8.38 10.44 19.89
N GLU A 157 8.21 9.46 19.01
CA GLU A 157 7.07 8.52 18.97
C GLU A 157 7.66 7.14 18.69
N SER A 158 8.21 6.44 19.70
CA SER A 158 7.37 5.54 20.49
C SER A 158 8.14 5.06 21.73
N LYS A 159 8.23 5.91 22.76
CA LYS A 159 8.11 5.33 24.10
C LYS A 159 6.68 4.81 24.14
N LYS A 160 6.48 3.51 23.84
CA LYS A 160 5.24 2.82 24.22
C LYS A 160 4.95 3.29 25.65
N PRO A 161 3.73 3.74 25.98
CA PRO A 161 3.45 4.07 27.37
C PRO A 161 3.88 2.82 28.15
N ILE A 162 4.81 2.99 29.09
CA ILE A 162 4.97 2.01 30.14
C ILE A 162 3.60 2.03 30.78
N ILE A 163 2.75 1.09 30.40
CA ILE A 163 1.48 0.87 31.06
C ILE A 163 1.93 0.43 32.44
N TYR A 164 1.92 1.36 33.40
CA TYR A 164 2.01 1.03 34.79
C TYR A 164 0.76 0.21 35.09
N ILE A 165 0.89 -1.11 34.94
CA ILE A 165 -0.10 -2.03 35.43
C ILE A 165 -0.07 -1.82 36.94
N SER A 166 -1.14 -1.23 37.48
CA SER A 166 -1.23 -1.02 38.93
C SER A 166 -1.07 -2.36 39.65
N ALA A 167 -0.47 -2.36 40.84
CA ALA A 167 -0.29 -3.57 41.64
C ALA A 167 -1.60 -4.36 41.82
N GLN A 168 -2.75 -3.65 41.87
CA GLN A 168 -4.08 -4.24 41.91
C GLN A 168 -4.39 -5.12 40.69
N LYS A 169 -3.98 -4.71 39.48
CA LYS A 169 -4.28 -5.44 38.25
C LYS A 169 -3.36 -6.67 38.07
N LEU A 170 -2.14 -6.61 38.61
CA LEU A 170 -1.24 -7.77 38.74
C LEU A 170 -1.80 -8.79 39.76
N ALA A 171 -2.28 -8.32 40.92
CA ALA A 171 -2.90 -9.19 41.92
C ALA A 171 -4.13 -9.93 41.38
N ILE A 172 -4.98 -9.25 40.60
CA ILE A 172 -6.15 -9.86 39.94
C ILE A 172 -5.74 -10.93 38.94
N LEU A 173 -4.63 -10.73 38.20
CA LEU A 173 -4.13 -11.72 37.24
C LEU A 173 -3.55 -12.96 37.94
N ASP A 174 -2.80 -12.77 39.02
CA ASP A 174 -2.26 -13.87 39.84
C ASP A 174 -3.40 -14.70 40.48
N GLU A 175 -4.43 -14.03 40.99
CA GLU A 175 -5.60 -14.71 41.57
C GLU A 175 -6.38 -15.49 40.50
N ALA A 176 -6.56 -14.91 39.31
CA ALA A 176 -7.19 -15.61 38.19
C ALA A 176 -6.39 -16.84 37.75
N GLN A 177 -5.06 -16.78 37.75
CA GLN A 177 -4.20 -17.93 37.41
C GLN A 177 -4.31 -19.06 38.44
N ARG A 178 -4.34 -18.73 39.75
CA ARG A 178 -4.53 -19.74 40.81
C ARG A 178 -5.85 -20.47 40.68
N LEU A 179 -6.93 -19.75 40.38
CA LEU A 179 -8.25 -20.37 40.18
C LEU A 179 -8.29 -21.32 38.98
N ILE A 180 -7.56 -20.99 37.90
CA ILE A 180 -7.43 -21.88 36.74
C ILE A 180 -6.68 -23.15 37.12
N GLU A 181 -5.56 -23.04 37.83
CA GLU A 181 -4.78 -24.20 38.28
C GLU A 181 -5.55 -25.09 39.27
N GLU A 182 -6.32 -24.50 40.19
CA GLU A 182 -7.20 -25.25 41.10
C GLU A 182 -8.31 -25.98 40.33
N TYR A 183 -8.91 -25.31 39.34
CA TYR A 183 -9.91 -25.94 38.49
C TYR A 183 -9.33 -27.11 37.69
N GLU A 184 -8.15 -26.95 37.07
CA GLU A 184 -7.47 -28.02 36.35
C GLU A 184 -7.11 -29.21 37.25
N LYS A 185 -6.61 -28.96 38.47
CA LYS A 185 -6.36 -30.01 39.47
C LYS A 185 -7.64 -30.74 39.87
N SER A 186 -8.76 -30.02 40.02
CA SER A 186 -10.05 -30.64 40.34
C SER A 186 -10.57 -31.54 39.20
N GLN A 187 -10.27 -31.21 37.95
CA GLN A 187 -10.63 -32.01 36.77
C GLN A 187 -9.72 -33.24 36.59
N GLN A 188 -8.44 -33.17 36.98
CA GLN A 188 -7.51 -34.29 36.90
C GLN A 188 -7.76 -35.42 37.92
N ILE A 189 -8.66 -35.23 38.90
CA ILE A 189 -8.96 -36.25 39.93
C ILE A 189 -9.95 -37.34 39.42
N LYS A 190 -10.54 -37.24 38.22
CA LYS A 190 -11.50 -38.25 37.70
C LYS A 190 -11.03 -39.21 36.58
N PRO A 191 -9.83 -39.84 36.65
CA PRO A 191 -9.59 -41.02 35.80
C PRO A 191 -9.14 -42.26 36.60
N LYS A 192 -9.71 -42.53 37.77
CA LYS A 192 -9.54 -43.84 38.44
C LYS A 192 -10.83 -44.62 38.70
N GLU A 193 -12.00 -43.99 38.63
CA GLU A 193 -13.28 -44.71 38.82
C GLU A 193 -13.89 -45.22 37.50
N ILE A 194 -13.40 -44.78 36.33
CA ILE A 194 -13.93 -45.26 35.03
C ILE A 194 -13.31 -46.61 34.60
N ARG A 195 -12.10 -46.95 35.07
CA ARG A 195 -11.47 -48.23 34.71
C ARG A 195 -12.05 -49.44 35.45
N ALA A 196 -12.63 -49.26 36.64
CA ALA A 196 -13.26 -50.35 37.37
C ALA A 196 -14.58 -50.84 36.74
N ALA A 197 -15.20 -50.03 35.86
CA ALA A 197 -16.42 -50.41 35.15
C ALA A 197 -16.15 -51.15 33.83
N GLN A 198 -14.95 -51.03 33.24
CA GLN A 198 -14.61 -51.69 31.97
C GLN A 198 -14.05 -53.10 32.16
N ASP A 199 -13.43 -53.40 33.31
CA ASP A 199 -12.89 -54.72 33.63
C ASP A 199 -13.97 -55.74 34.06
N ILE A 200 -15.22 -55.31 34.30
CA ILE A 200 -16.33 -56.21 34.65
C ILE A 200 -17.04 -56.76 33.40
N ASP A 201 -17.08 -55.98 32.30
CA ASP A 201 -17.73 -56.40 31.05
C ASP A 201 -16.83 -57.33 30.20
N GLU A 202 -15.50 -57.19 30.26
CA GLU A 202 -14.57 -58.09 29.54
C GLU A 202 -14.47 -59.50 30.15
N ALA A 203 -14.88 -59.68 31.41
CA ALA A 203 -14.90 -60.99 32.07
C ALA A 203 -16.15 -61.84 31.74
N GLN A 204 -17.19 -61.25 31.12
CA GLN A 204 -18.43 -61.96 30.77
C GLN A 204 -18.46 -62.52 29.34
N GLU A 205 -17.53 -62.15 28.46
CA GLU A 205 -17.51 -62.63 27.05
C GLU A 205 -16.57 -63.82 26.80
N LEU A 206 -15.82 -64.30 27.80
CA LEU A 206 -14.81 -65.37 27.64
C LEU A 206 -15.16 -66.72 28.27
N ASN A 207 -16.44 -67.11 28.32
CA ASN A 207 -16.82 -68.51 28.59
C ASN A 207 -17.64 -69.13 27.44
N PRO A 208 -16.97 -69.62 26.38
CA PRO A 208 -17.60 -70.45 25.37
C PRO A 208 -17.72 -71.91 25.86
N LYS A 209 -18.97 -72.40 25.91
CA LYS A 209 -19.40 -73.80 25.66
C LYS A 209 -18.91 -74.93 26.59
N THR A 210 -19.88 -75.54 27.28
CA THR A 210 -20.05 -77.00 27.50
C THR A 210 -21.42 -77.16 28.17
N SER A 211 -22.32 -78.10 27.90
CA SER A 211 -22.44 -79.31 27.08
C SER A 211 -23.93 -79.69 27.16
N MET A 212 -24.62 -79.97 26.05
CA MET A 212 -25.10 -81.31 25.68
C MET A 212 -25.69 -82.21 26.79
N THR A 213 -26.75 -82.92 26.37
CA THR A 213 -27.30 -84.20 26.87
C THR A 213 -28.07 -84.12 28.21
N GLN A 214 -29.32 -84.60 28.31
CA GLN A 214 -29.98 -85.74 27.65
C GLN A 214 -31.45 -85.44 27.33
#